data_AF-A0A4R1LDZ7-F1
#
_entry.id   AF-A0A4R1LDZ7-F1
#
_cell.length_a   1.000
_cell.length_b   1.000
_cell.length_c   1.000
_cell.angle_alpha   90.00
_cell.angle_beta   90.00
_cell.angle_gamma   90.00
#
_symmetry.space_group_name_H-M   'P 1'
#
loop_
_entity.id
_entity.type
_entity.pdbx_description
1 polymer ?
#
loop_
_entity_poly.entity_id
_entity_poly.type
_entity_poly.pdbx_seq_one_letter_code
_entity_poly.pdbx_strand_id
1 'polypeptide(L)' 'MADTKKCAHAACNCQVTGKKYCSEWCEDAKHVTEITCQCSHPSCQGEALKA' A
#
# COMPACT_ATOMS: atom_id res chain seq x y z
N MET A 1 3.54 -3.30 -22.28
CA MET A 1 3.86 -2.17 -21.38
C MET A 1 3.48 -2.62 -19.99
N ALA A 2 4.37 -2.51 -19.00
CA ALA A 2 4.04 -2.98 -17.66
C ALA A 2 3.29 -1.87 -16.91
N ASP A 3 1.98 -2.05 -16.70
CA ASP A 3 1.15 -1.12 -15.94
C ASP A 3 1.59 -1.09 -14.48
N THR A 4 2.29 -0.02 -14.11
CA THR A 4 2.60 0.31 -12.73
C THR A 4 1.40 1.04 -12.12
N LYS A 5 0.80 0.45 -11.08
CA LYS A 5 -0.38 0.98 -10.38
C LYS A 5 -0.06 1.19 -8.90
N LYS A 6 -0.83 2.02 -8.21
CA LYS A 6 -0.76 2.12 -6.74
C LYS A 6 -1.22 0.80 -6.12
N CYS A 7 -0.65 0.44 -4.98
CA CYS A 7 -1.17 -0.58 -4.09
C CYS A 7 -2.65 -0.31 -3.81
N ALA A 8 -3.48 -1.34 -3.88
CA ALA A 8 -4.92 -1.25 -3.67
C ALA A 8 -5.30 -1.01 -2.19
N HIS A 9 -4.34 -1.05 -1.26
CA HIS A 9 -4.56 -0.67 0.13
C HIS A 9 -4.61 0.86 0.27
N ALA A 10 -5.72 1.39 0.79
CA ALA A 10 -6.01 2.83 0.82
C ALA A 10 -4.87 3.65 1.47
N ALA A 11 -4.41 3.24 2.65
CA ALA A 11 -3.33 3.93 3.39
C ALA A 11 -1.91 3.61 2.87
N CYS A 12 -1.77 2.81 1.81
CA CYS A 12 -0.49 2.44 1.21
C CYS A 12 -0.19 3.28 -0.03
N ASN A 13 1.04 3.77 -0.15
CA ASN A 13 1.51 4.55 -1.31
C ASN A 13 2.52 3.82 -2.20
N CYS A 14 2.72 2.52 -1.98
CA CYS A 14 3.58 1.74 -2.86
C CYS A 14 3.04 1.66 -4.27
N GLN A 15 3.96 1.63 -5.24
CA GLN A 15 3.66 1.25 -6.61
C GLN A 15 3.94 -0.24 -6.81
N VAL A 16 3.09 -0.88 -7.60
CA VAL A 16 3.13 -2.30 -7.93
C VAL A 16 3.01 -2.47 -9.43
N THR A 17 3.76 -3.41 -9.98
CA THR A 17 3.75 -3.71 -11.41
C THR A 17 3.16 -5.09 -11.60
N GLY A 18 2.00 -5.18 -12.28
CA GLY A 18 1.31 -6.44 -12.53
C GLY A 18 0.68 -7.13 -11.29
N LYS A 19 0.66 -6.47 -10.13
CA LYS A 19 0.02 -6.94 -8.89
C LYS A 19 -0.96 -5.89 -8.36
N LYS A 20 -1.85 -6.30 -7.46
CA LYS A 20 -2.81 -5.39 -6.79
C LYS A 20 -2.26 -4.83 -5.48
N TYR A 21 -1.48 -5.61 -4.76
CA TYR A 21 -0.92 -5.25 -3.45
C TYR A 21 0.60 -5.35 -3.47
N CYS A 22 1.27 -4.52 -2.67
CA CYS A 22 2.73 -4.54 -2.59
C CYS A 22 3.26 -5.67 -1.69
N SER A 23 2.44 -6.15 -0.75
CA SER A 23 2.77 -7.22 0.20
C SER A 23 1.49 -7.93 0.66
N GLU A 24 1.63 -9.10 1.26
CA GLU A 24 0.53 -9.84 1.90
C GLU A 24 -0.15 -9.03 3.01
N TRP A 25 0.61 -8.23 3.76
CA TRP A 25 0.06 -7.33 4.78
C TRP A 25 -1.00 -6.39 4.19
N CYS A 26 -0.71 -5.79 3.03
CA CYS A 26 -1.67 -4.90 2.36
C CYS A 26 -2.89 -5.65 1.78
N GLU A 27 -2.74 -6.93 1.44
CA GLU A 27 -3.83 -7.77 0.95
C GLU A 27 -4.77 -8.20 2.07
N ASP A 28 -4.21 -8.54 3.24
CA ASP A 28 -4.98 -8.85 4.45
C ASP A 28 -5.68 -7.59 4.98
N ALA A 29 -4.93 -6.50 5.13
CA ALA A 29 -5.43 -5.20 5.58
C ALA A 29 -6.24 -4.43 4.53
N LYS A 30 -6.58 -5.00 3.36
CA LYS A 30 -7.30 -4.30 2.28
C LYS A 30 -8.63 -3.67 2.70
N HIS A 31 -9.26 -4.20 3.76
CA HIS A 31 -10.51 -3.68 4.33
C HIS A 31 -10.30 -2.71 5.49
N VAL A 32 -9.05 -2.53 5.93
CA VAL A 32 -8.70 -1.78 7.13
C VAL A 32 -8.21 -0.40 6.71
N THR A 33 -9.08 0.58 6.80
CA THR A 33 -8.78 1.98 6.40
C THR A 33 -8.24 2.83 7.54
N GLU A 34 -8.40 2.40 8.80
CA GLU A 34 -7.95 3.12 9.99
C GLU A 34 -6.47 2.86 10.35
N ILE A 35 -5.84 1.83 9.81
CA ILE A 35 -4.48 1.43 10.20
C ILE A 35 -3.44 2.00 9.23
N THR A 36 -2.42 2.63 9.80
CA THR A 36 -1.20 3.05 9.10
C THR A 36 -0.59 1.88 8.34
N CYS A 37 -0.27 2.07 7.07
CA CYS A 37 0.33 1.00 6.28
C CYS A 37 1.68 0.54 6.85
N GLN A 38 1.79 -0.73 7.27
CA GLN A 38 3.02 -1.32 7.83
C GLN A 38 3.76 -2.23 6.83
N CYS A 39 3.53 -1.99 5.54
CA CYS A 39 4.10 -2.78 4.46
C CYS A 39 5.64 -2.78 4.40
N SER A 40 6.30 -1.95 5.22
CA SER A 40 7.74 -1.91 5.46
C SER A 40 8.61 -1.72 4.21
N HIS A 41 8.01 -1.33 3.08
CA HIS A 41 8.79 -0.95 1.90
C HIS A 41 9.41 0.43 2.09
N PRO A 42 10.63 0.66 1.57
CA PRO A 42 11.31 1.94 1.70
C PRO A 42 10.53 3.11 1.06
N SER A 43 9.71 2.84 0.04
CA SER A 43 8.80 3.81 -0.58
C SER A 43 7.42 3.91 0.09
N CYS A 44 7.15 3.06 1.08
CA CYS A 44 5.90 3.01 1.84
C CYS A 44 5.99 3.97 3.02
N GLN A 45 5.91 5.26 2.75
CA GLN A 45 5.69 6.26 3.79
C GLN A 45 4.19 6.27 4.11
N GLY A 46 3.69 5.18 4.71
CA GLY A 46 2.28 5.02 5.06
C GLY A 46 1.71 6.36 5.54
N GLU A 47 0.61 6.80 4.94
CA GLU A 47 0.01 8.11 5.23
C GLU A 47 -0.56 8.11 6.66
N ALA A 48 0.32 8.21 7.64
CA ALA A 48 0.02 8.64 8.98
C ALA A 48 0.84 9.90 9.21
N LEU A 49 0.51 10.97 8.48
CA LEU A 49 0.89 12.34 8.82
C LEU A 49 0.13 13.30 7.91
N LYS A 50 -1.04 13.75 8.37
CA LYS A 50 -1.18 15.15 8.78
C LYS A 50 -2.10 15.18 10.00
N ALA A 51 -1.51 15.46 11.15
CA ALA A 51 -2.21 16.15 12.23
C ALA A 51 -2.62 17.55 11.77
#